data_AF-A0A968T7D6-F1
#
_entry.id   AF-A0A968T7D6-F1
#
_cell.length_a   1.000
_cell.length_b   1.000
_cell.length_c   1.000
_cell.angle_alpha   90.00
_cell.angle_beta   90.00
_cell.angle_gamma   90.00
#
_symmetry.space_group_name_H-M   'P 1'
#
loop_
_entity.id
_entity.type
_entity.pdbx_description
1 polymer ?
#
loop_
_entity_poly.entity_id
_entity_poly.type
_entity_poly.pdbx_seq_one_letter_code
_entity_poly.pdbx_strand_id
1 'polypeptide(L)'
;MHAIEVNLADHLEGHAVPVDTALIEQAVARILQNEGIAEAVELSVLITDDAHIHELNRNFRGVDAPTDVLSFGDTAEGGFVSAPGATHYLGDIAISYERALAQAAEYGHSEQRELAYLAAHGTLHLLGYDHERGPAAAAAMRTREEAAMAALNLTRLGRVRPHVCCHEGHKEHEAALSAVKVYPKNELWIFPSSAQSCSIWTGCSTVGVRYCRVSTSCWPF
;
A
#
# COMPACT_ATOMS: atom_id res chain seq x y z
N MET A 1 2.20 -5.66 24.66
CA MET A 1 2.57 -6.01 23.27
C MET A 1 1.28 -6.46 22.62
N HIS A 2 0.96 -5.94 21.43
CA HIS A 2 -0.21 -6.41 20.68
C HIS A 2 0.15 -7.75 20.02
N ALA A 3 -0.83 -8.65 19.92
CA ALA A 3 -0.75 -9.89 19.18
C ALA A 3 -1.39 -9.66 17.81
N ILE A 4 -0.59 -9.62 16.76
CA ILE A 4 -1.09 -9.47 15.39
C ILE A 4 -0.70 -10.75 14.67
N GLU A 5 -1.69 -11.50 14.20
CA GLU A 5 -1.49 -12.75 13.47
C GLU A 5 -1.85 -12.54 12.00
N VAL A 6 -0.94 -12.91 11.09
CA VAL A 6 -1.18 -12.81 9.65
C VAL A 6 -1.12 -14.22 9.07
N ASN A 7 -2.26 -14.68 8.55
CA ASN A 7 -2.46 -16.00 8.00
C ASN A 7 -2.73 -15.93 6.50
N LEU A 8 -2.20 -16.91 5.76
CA LEU A 8 -2.58 -17.14 4.37
C LEU A 8 -3.56 -18.31 4.36
N ALA A 9 -4.63 -18.20 3.57
CA ALA A 9 -5.57 -19.30 3.44
C ALA A 9 -4.91 -20.51 2.75
N ASP A 10 -5.26 -21.73 3.19
CA ASP A 10 -4.66 -22.99 2.71
C ASP A 10 -4.62 -23.10 1.17
N HIS A 11 -5.66 -22.61 0.49
CA HIS A 11 -5.76 -22.64 -0.97
C HIS A 11 -4.79 -21.68 -1.68
N LEU A 12 -4.23 -20.70 -0.95
CA LEU A 12 -3.16 -19.83 -1.44
C LEU A 12 -1.77 -20.37 -1.14
N GLU A 13 -1.58 -21.21 -0.12
CA GLU A 13 -0.25 -21.72 0.28
C GLU A 13 0.45 -22.54 -0.83
N GLY A 14 -0.33 -23.17 -1.72
CA GLY A 14 0.18 -23.93 -2.86
C GLY A 14 0.67 -23.06 -4.03
N HIS A 15 0.30 -21.78 -4.05
CA HIS A 15 0.79 -20.79 -5.00
C HIS A 15 1.84 -19.96 -4.25
N ALA A 16 3.07 -19.82 -4.78
CA ALA A 16 4.10 -19.03 -4.11
C ALA A 16 3.77 -17.53 -4.13
N VAL A 17 2.82 -17.11 -3.29
CA VAL A 17 2.32 -15.75 -3.20
C VAL A 17 3.32 -14.93 -2.37
N PRO A 18 3.98 -13.90 -2.94
CA PRO A 18 4.98 -13.12 -2.22
C PRO A 18 4.31 -12.10 -1.28
N VAL A 19 3.76 -12.57 -0.17
CA VAL A 19 3.20 -11.75 0.91
C VAL A 19 4.28 -11.41 1.94
N ASP A 20 4.48 -10.12 2.18
CA ASP A 20 5.32 -9.64 3.29
C ASP A 20 4.44 -9.46 4.54
N THR A 21 4.33 -10.52 5.35
CA THR A 21 3.52 -10.52 6.57
C THR A 21 4.04 -9.52 7.60
N ALA A 22 5.36 -9.32 7.68
CA ALA A 22 5.97 -8.35 8.59
C ALA A 22 5.58 -6.91 8.24
N LEU A 23 5.42 -6.59 6.96
CA LEU A 23 4.93 -5.27 6.54
C LEU A 23 3.47 -5.03 6.93
N ILE A 24 2.63 -6.07 6.82
CA ILE A 24 1.22 -6.04 7.23
C ILE A 24 1.12 -5.84 8.74
N GLU A 25 1.87 -6.63 9.53
CA GLU A 25 1.93 -6.49 10.99
C GLU A 25 2.38 -5.08 11.40
N GLN A 26 3.39 -4.54 10.72
CA GLN A 26 3.84 -3.17 10.96
C GLN A 26 2.74 -2.16 10.66
N ALA A 27 2.00 -2.28 9.55
CA ALA A 27 0.92 -1.37 9.19
C ALA A 27 -0.19 -1.34 10.24
N VAL A 28 -0.63 -2.52 10.70
CA VAL A 28 -1.61 -2.66 11.79
C VAL A 28 -1.05 -2.04 13.07
N ALA A 29 0.18 -2.38 13.47
CA ALA A 29 0.81 -1.84 14.67
C ALA A 29 0.94 -0.32 14.63
N ARG A 30 1.21 0.28 13.46
CA ARG A 30 1.26 1.75 13.32
C ARG A 30 -0.10 2.40 13.52
N ILE A 31 -1.18 1.80 13.05
CA ILE A 31 -2.54 2.31 13.31
C ILE A 31 -2.83 2.28 14.81
N LEU A 32 -2.60 1.14 15.47
CA LEU A 32 -2.84 1.00 16.92
C LEU A 32 -2.02 2.01 17.75
N GLN A 33 -0.75 2.22 17.37
CA GLN A 33 0.12 3.22 18.01
C GLN A 33 -0.37 4.65 17.79
N ASN A 34 -0.78 5.01 16.57
CA ASN A 34 -1.26 6.35 16.23
C ASN A 34 -2.56 6.69 16.97
N GLU A 35 -3.42 5.69 17.19
CA GLU A 35 -4.67 5.84 17.95
C GLU A 35 -4.48 5.76 19.47
N GLY A 36 -3.24 5.52 19.94
CA GLY A 36 -2.89 5.53 21.36
C GLY A 36 -3.42 4.32 22.13
N ILE A 37 -3.66 3.18 21.46
CA ILE A 37 -4.10 1.94 22.11
C ILE A 37 -2.94 1.38 22.93
N ALA A 38 -2.99 1.59 24.25
CA ALA A 38 -1.96 1.12 25.18
C ALA A 38 -2.20 -0.33 25.67
N GLU A 39 -3.44 -0.80 25.54
CA GLU A 39 -3.85 -2.14 25.96
C GLU A 39 -3.36 -3.19 24.96
N ALA A 40 -3.06 -4.39 25.45
CA ALA A 40 -2.74 -5.50 24.56
C ALA A 40 -4.01 -5.85 23.77
N VAL A 41 -3.92 -5.85 22.45
CA VAL A 41 -5.02 -6.27 21.57
C VAL A 41 -4.59 -7.44 20.72
N GLU A 42 -5.55 -8.25 20.33
CA GLU A 42 -5.40 -9.37 19.41
C GLU A 42 -6.19 -9.10 18.13
N LEU A 43 -5.53 -9.24 16.98
CA LEU A 43 -6.11 -9.01 15.66
C LEU A 43 -5.57 -10.07 14.69
N SER A 44 -6.47 -10.66 13.91
CA SER A 44 -6.12 -11.62 12.86
C SER A 44 -6.32 -11.00 11.48
N VAL A 45 -5.35 -11.21 10.59
CA VAL A 45 -5.43 -10.85 9.17
C VAL A 45 -5.34 -12.11 8.33
N LEU A 46 -6.40 -12.43 7.61
CA LEU A 46 -6.46 -13.50 6.63
C LEU A 46 -6.26 -12.94 5.23
N ILE A 47 -5.21 -13.40 4.54
CA ILE A 47 -5.04 -13.20 3.11
C ILE A 47 -5.67 -14.39 2.39
N THR A 48 -6.60 -14.10 1.48
CA THR A 48 -7.42 -15.12 0.81
C THR A 48 -7.66 -14.76 -0.66
N ASP A 49 -8.38 -15.62 -1.38
CA ASP A 49 -8.72 -15.41 -2.78
C ASP A 49 -10.11 -14.77 -2.98
N ASP A 50 -10.38 -14.35 -4.21
CA ASP A 50 -11.66 -13.75 -4.60
C ASP A 50 -12.87 -14.68 -4.37
N ALA A 51 -12.69 -15.98 -4.54
CA ALA A 51 -13.75 -16.97 -4.34
C ALA A 51 -14.14 -17.06 -2.86
N HIS A 52 -13.16 -17.13 -1.97
CA HIS A 52 -13.36 -17.23 -0.54
C HIS A 52 -13.90 -15.92 0.03
N ILE A 53 -13.36 -14.75 -0.36
CA ILE A 53 -13.89 -13.48 0.15
C ILE A 53 -15.32 -13.22 -0.31
N HIS A 54 -15.69 -13.68 -1.52
CA HIS A 54 -17.07 -13.63 -2.00
C HIS A 54 -18.00 -14.48 -1.14
N GLU A 55 -17.57 -15.70 -0.79
CA GLU A 55 -18.31 -16.54 0.14
C GLU A 55 -18.46 -15.87 1.52
N LEU A 56 -17.39 -15.29 2.07
CA LEU A 56 -17.45 -14.54 3.33
C LEU A 56 -18.43 -13.36 3.24
N ASN A 57 -18.35 -12.57 2.17
CA ASN A 57 -19.23 -11.40 2.00
C ASN A 57 -20.70 -11.81 1.91
N ARG A 58 -20.99 -12.91 1.20
CA ARG A 58 -22.34 -13.47 1.11
C ARG A 58 -22.81 -13.99 2.47
N ASN A 59 -21.99 -14.75 3.18
CA ASN A 59 -22.37 -15.44 4.41
C ASN A 59 -22.55 -14.45 5.58
N PHE A 60 -21.70 -13.43 5.69
CA PHE A 60 -21.71 -12.50 6.83
C PHE A 60 -22.42 -11.17 6.55
N ARG A 61 -22.39 -10.66 5.32
CA ARG A 61 -23.03 -9.37 4.95
C ARG A 61 -24.25 -9.55 4.05
N GLY A 62 -24.53 -10.77 3.57
CA GLY A 62 -25.64 -11.02 2.63
C GLY A 62 -25.41 -10.44 1.23
N VAL A 63 -24.16 -10.06 0.90
CA VAL A 63 -23.81 -9.44 -0.38
C VAL A 63 -23.16 -10.47 -1.29
N ASP A 64 -23.84 -10.82 -2.38
CA ASP A 64 -23.38 -11.80 -3.35
C ASP A 64 -22.40 -11.21 -4.38
N ALA A 65 -21.29 -10.64 -3.89
CA ALA A 65 -20.21 -10.13 -4.72
C ALA A 65 -18.86 -10.20 -3.98
N PRO A 66 -17.72 -10.37 -4.69
CA PRO A 66 -16.40 -10.22 -4.09
C PRO A 66 -16.12 -8.76 -3.68
N THR A 67 -15.32 -8.60 -2.63
CA THR A 67 -14.85 -7.30 -2.14
C THR A 67 -13.35 -7.35 -1.88
N ASP A 68 -12.69 -6.20 -1.80
CA ASP A 68 -11.26 -6.09 -1.50
C ASP A 68 -10.92 -6.47 -0.05
N VAL A 69 -11.67 -5.95 0.91
CA VAL A 69 -11.47 -6.22 2.33
C VAL A 69 -12.79 -6.37 3.09
N LEU A 70 -12.80 -7.26 4.07
CA LEU A 70 -13.84 -7.40 5.09
C LEU A 70 -13.22 -7.24 6.47
N SER A 71 -13.95 -6.60 7.38
CA SER A 71 -13.54 -6.43 8.77
C SER A 71 -14.66 -6.89 9.68
N PHE A 72 -14.37 -7.87 10.52
CA PHE A 72 -15.29 -8.49 11.47
C PHE A 72 -14.88 -8.05 12.87
N GLY A 73 -15.51 -6.99 13.37
CA GLY A 73 -15.28 -6.52 14.74
C GLY A 73 -15.87 -7.48 15.76
N ASP A 74 -15.22 -7.57 16.92
CA ASP A 74 -15.82 -8.23 18.08
C ASP A 74 -17.05 -7.42 18.54
N THR A 75 -18.22 -7.82 18.04
CA THR A 75 -19.52 -7.21 18.36
C THR A 75 -20.14 -7.89 19.56
N ALA A 76 -19.34 -8.24 20.58
CA ALA A 76 -19.88 -8.67 21.86
C ALA A 76 -20.74 -7.54 22.47
N GLU A 77 -22.05 -7.57 22.20
CA GLU A 77 -23.11 -6.77 22.83
C GLU A 77 -23.28 -7.04 24.34
N GLY A 78 -22.28 -7.62 24.99
CA GLY A 78 -22.21 -7.76 26.43
C GLY A 78 -20.81 -7.36 26.84
N GLY A 79 -20.65 -6.13 27.35
CA GLY A 79 -19.38 -5.61 27.83
C GLY A 79 -18.68 -6.63 28.72
N PHE A 80 -17.71 -7.34 28.15
CA PHE A 80 -16.86 -8.21 28.93
C PHE A 80 -15.96 -7.28 29.72
N VAL A 81 -16.22 -7.20 31.02
CA VAL A 81 -15.28 -6.66 31.99
C VAL A 81 -14.03 -7.51 31.88
N SER A 82 -13.12 -7.10 31.01
CA SER A 82 -11.85 -7.76 30.83
C SER A 82 -11.07 -7.56 32.13
N ALA A 83 -10.51 -8.65 32.66
CA ALA A 83 -9.65 -8.55 33.82
C ALA A 83 -8.51 -7.57 33.51
N PRO A 84 -8.06 -6.73 34.46
CA PRO A 84 -6.93 -5.84 34.23
C PRO A 84 -5.71 -6.63 33.75
N GLY A 85 -5.26 -6.36 32.51
CA GLY A 85 -4.14 -7.06 31.88
C GLY A 85 -4.50 -8.23 30.94
N ALA A 86 -5.78 -8.48 30.67
CA ALA A 86 -6.18 -9.40 29.60
C ALA A 86 -5.97 -8.76 28.22
N THR A 87 -5.57 -9.56 27.23
CA THR A 87 -5.50 -9.14 25.82
C THR A 87 -6.92 -9.03 25.28
N HIS A 88 -7.27 -7.89 24.70
CA HIS A 88 -8.57 -7.63 24.12
C HIS A 88 -8.62 -8.09 22.66
N TYR A 89 -9.57 -8.94 22.31
CA TYR A 89 -9.77 -9.32 20.92
C TYR A 89 -10.44 -8.17 20.16
N LEU A 90 -9.80 -7.68 19.09
CA LEU A 90 -10.28 -6.56 18.28
C LEU A 90 -11.12 -7.05 17.09
N GLY A 91 -10.75 -8.20 16.51
CA GLY A 91 -11.48 -8.82 15.41
C GLY A 91 -10.60 -9.39 14.30
N ASP A 92 -11.26 -9.76 13.22
CA ASP A 92 -10.68 -10.38 12.03
C ASP A 92 -10.74 -9.45 10.82
N ILE A 93 -9.72 -9.50 9.97
CA ILE A 93 -9.67 -8.83 8.67
C ILE A 93 -9.45 -9.89 7.61
N ALA A 94 -10.28 -9.94 6.57
CA ALA A 94 -10.06 -10.79 5.40
C ALA A 94 -9.78 -9.91 4.17
N ILE A 95 -8.68 -10.19 3.45
CA ILE A 95 -8.23 -9.41 2.29
C ILE A 95 -8.13 -10.33 1.07
N SER A 96 -8.73 -9.94 -0.05
CA SER A 96 -8.53 -10.62 -1.33
C SER A 96 -7.19 -10.23 -1.94
N TYR A 97 -6.35 -11.24 -2.19
CA TYR A 97 -5.06 -11.05 -2.82
C TYR A 97 -5.21 -10.60 -4.28
N GLU A 98 -6.09 -11.21 -5.08
CA GLU A 98 -6.26 -10.84 -6.49
C GLU A 98 -6.74 -9.40 -6.66
N ARG A 99 -7.61 -8.93 -5.76
CA ARG A 99 -8.08 -7.52 -5.80
C ARG A 99 -7.00 -6.56 -5.36
N ALA A 100 -6.23 -6.90 -4.34
CA ALA A 100 -5.07 -6.10 -3.95
C ALA A 100 -4.07 -5.97 -5.11
N LEU A 101 -3.84 -7.03 -5.89
CA LEU A 101 -3.03 -6.97 -7.12
C LEU A 101 -3.62 -6.03 -8.17
N ALA A 102 -4.92 -6.17 -8.44
CA ALA A 102 -5.61 -5.35 -9.42
C ALA A 102 -5.58 -3.86 -9.04
N GLN A 103 -5.84 -3.53 -7.77
CA GLN A 103 -5.78 -2.17 -7.23
C GLN A 103 -4.35 -1.61 -7.27
N ALA A 104 -3.35 -2.42 -6.91
CA ALA A 104 -1.95 -2.02 -6.99
C ALA A 104 -1.54 -1.64 -8.42
N ALA A 105 -1.97 -2.43 -9.41
CA ALA A 105 -1.74 -2.14 -10.82
C ALA A 105 -2.50 -0.88 -11.29
N GLU A 106 -3.77 -0.72 -10.90
CA GLU A 106 -4.60 0.43 -11.27
C GLU A 106 -4.04 1.75 -10.72
N TYR A 107 -3.65 1.76 -9.44
CA TYR A 107 -3.16 2.94 -8.75
C TYR A 107 -1.65 3.16 -8.90
N GLY A 108 -0.94 2.23 -9.52
CA GLY A 108 0.48 2.36 -9.88
C GLY A 108 1.43 2.29 -8.69
N HIS A 109 1.19 1.39 -7.74
CA HIS A 109 2.08 1.14 -6.61
C HIS A 109 2.32 -0.36 -6.39
N SER A 110 3.17 -0.71 -5.42
CA SER A 110 3.47 -2.12 -5.13
C SER A 110 2.28 -2.85 -4.50
N GLU A 111 2.27 -4.16 -4.68
CA GLU A 111 1.27 -5.09 -4.14
C GLU A 111 1.32 -5.11 -2.60
N GLN A 112 2.54 -5.10 -2.06
CA GLN A 112 2.86 -5.12 -0.64
C GLN A 112 2.39 -3.83 0.03
N ARG A 113 2.47 -2.70 -0.68
CA ARG A 113 1.86 -1.46 -0.22
C ARG A 113 0.35 -1.60 -0.13
N GLU A 114 -0.29 -2.20 -1.13
CA GLU A 114 -1.76 -2.31 -1.14
C GLU A 114 -2.27 -3.25 -0.05
N LEU A 115 -1.61 -4.38 0.16
CA LEU A 115 -1.92 -5.28 1.28
C LEU A 115 -1.77 -4.57 2.64
N ALA A 116 -0.68 -3.82 2.83
CA ALA A 116 -0.48 -3.04 4.04
C ALA A 116 -1.54 -1.93 4.20
N TYR A 117 -1.96 -1.29 3.10
CA TYR A 117 -3.01 -0.29 3.08
C TYR A 117 -4.37 -0.88 3.45
N LEU A 118 -4.76 -2.02 2.85
CA LEU A 118 -6.02 -2.71 3.13
C LEU A 118 -6.07 -3.23 4.57
N ALA A 119 -4.96 -3.74 5.11
CA ALA A 119 -4.88 -4.14 6.52
C ALA A 119 -5.03 -2.94 7.48
N ALA A 120 -4.38 -1.81 7.18
CA ALA A 120 -4.53 -0.58 7.96
C ALA A 120 -5.97 -0.04 7.88
N HIS A 121 -6.58 -0.06 6.69
CA HIS A 121 -7.96 0.34 6.45
C HIS A 121 -8.95 -0.54 7.24
N GLY A 122 -8.78 -1.86 7.19
CA GLY A 122 -9.60 -2.79 7.96
C GLY A 122 -9.44 -2.60 9.46
N THR A 123 -8.22 -2.33 9.94
CA THR A 123 -7.96 -2.04 11.36
C THR A 123 -8.71 -0.80 11.82
N LEU A 124 -8.76 0.26 11.01
CA LEU A 124 -9.54 1.46 11.31
C LEU A 124 -11.04 1.15 11.40
N HIS A 125 -11.56 0.28 10.54
CA HIS A 125 -12.94 -0.20 10.64
C HIS A 125 -13.20 -0.96 11.94
N LEU A 126 -12.27 -1.82 12.39
CA LEU A 126 -12.38 -2.50 13.69
C LEU A 126 -12.36 -1.52 14.87
N LEU A 127 -11.64 -0.40 14.75
CA LEU A 127 -11.63 0.69 15.74
C LEU A 127 -12.89 1.59 15.67
N GLY A 128 -13.85 1.29 14.79
CA GLY A 128 -15.13 2.00 14.68
C GLY A 128 -15.11 3.21 13.74
N TYR A 129 -14.03 3.41 12.98
CA TYR A 129 -14.02 4.39 11.89
C TYR A 129 -14.85 3.87 10.72
N ASP A 130 -15.57 4.79 10.07
CA ASP A 130 -16.49 4.45 8.99
C ASP A 130 -16.53 5.61 8.00
N HIS A 131 -15.90 5.39 6.85
CA HIS A 131 -15.80 6.39 5.79
C HIS A 131 -17.13 6.63 5.05
N GLU A 132 -18.13 5.74 5.19
CA GLU A 132 -19.43 5.88 4.55
C GLU A 132 -20.34 6.90 5.27
N ARG A 133 -20.01 7.28 6.51
CA ARG A 133 -20.77 8.29 7.30
C ARG A 133 -20.70 9.71 6.77
N GLY A 134 -19.93 9.94 5.70
CA GLY A 134 -19.89 11.20 4.97
C GLY A 134 -18.48 11.79 4.82
N PRO A 135 -18.36 12.93 4.11
CA PRO A 135 -17.06 13.45 3.67
C PRO A 135 -16.07 13.74 4.80
N ALA A 136 -16.56 14.21 5.96
CA ALA A 136 -15.72 14.49 7.12
C ALA A 136 -15.15 13.21 7.74
N ALA A 137 -15.97 12.15 7.86
CA ALA A 137 -15.52 10.85 8.38
C ALA A 137 -14.52 10.19 7.42
N ALA A 138 -14.80 10.23 6.11
CA ALA A 138 -13.88 9.77 5.08
C ALA A 138 -12.53 10.52 5.13
N ALA A 139 -12.54 11.85 5.26
CA ALA A 139 -11.31 12.64 5.37
C ALA A 139 -10.50 12.32 6.64
N ALA A 140 -11.18 12.10 7.77
CA ALA A 140 -10.56 11.74 9.03
C ALA A 140 -9.91 10.34 8.98
N MET A 141 -10.58 9.36 8.36
CA MET A 141 -10.05 8.02 8.16
C MET A 141 -8.86 8.04 7.20
N ARG A 142 -9.00 8.73 6.06
CA ARG A 142 -7.91 8.89 5.07
C ARG A 142 -6.66 9.53 5.66
N THR A 143 -6.81 10.53 6.53
CA THR A 143 -5.67 11.15 7.21
C THR A 143 -4.87 10.14 8.03
N ARG A 144 -5.55 9.20 8.69
CA ARG A 144 -4.92 8.14 9.50
C ARG A 144 -4.25 7.09 8.64
N GLU A 145 -4.90 6.67 7.56
CA GLU A 145 -4.33 5.78 6.57
C GLU A 145 -3.03 6.36 5.99
N GLU A 146 -3.06 7.62 5.56
CA GLU A 146 -1.90 8.32 5.00
C GLU A 146 -0.78 8.46 6.03
N ALA A 147 -1.11 8.75 7.29
CA ALA A 147 -0.12 8.82 8.38
C ALA A 147 0.56 7.47 8.64
N ALA A 148 -0.19 6.36 8.66
CA ALA A 148 0.37 5.02 8.84
C ALA A 148 1.26 4.61 7.66
N MET A 149 0.82 4.87 6.42
CA MET A 149 1.62 4.58 5.22
C MET A 149 2.89 5.44 5.15
N ALA A 150 2.81 6.72 5.48
CA ALA A 150 3.97 7.61 5.51
C ALA A 150 5.01 7.15 6.55
N ALA A 151 4.55 6.69 7.70
CA ALA A 151 5.37 6.13 8.77
C ALA A 151 6.18 4.88 8.35
N LEU A 152 5.70 4.14 7.34
CA LEU A 152 6.36 2.96 6.77
C LEU A 152 7.11 3.26 5.47
N ASN A 153 7.21 4.54 5.06
CA ASN A 153 7.75 4.97 3.77
C ASN A 153 7.00 4.39 2.56
N LEU A 154 5.72 4.05 2.72
CA LEU A 154 4.82 3.51 1.71
C LEU A 154 3.91 4.60 1.10
N THR A 155 4.44 5.82 0.95
CA THR A 155 3.66 6.90 0.34
C THR A 155 3.29 6.54 -1.09
N ARG A 156 2.08 6.94 -1.53
CA ARG A 156 1.76 6.83 -2.96
C ARG A 156 2.82 7.64 -3.69
N LEU A 157 3.58 6.99 -4.56
CA LEU A 157 4.38 7.69 -5.55
C LEU A 157 3.36 8.40 -6.43
N GLY A 158 2.99 9.62 -6.04
CA GLY A 158 2.08 10.43 -6.81
C GLY A 158 2.60 10.42 -8.23
N ARG A 159 1.74 10.03 -9.18
CA ARG A 159 2.06 10.03 -10.61
C ARG A 159 2.86 11.29 -10.86
N VAL A 160 4.18 11.14 -10.99
CA VAL A 160 5.03 12.25 -11.40
C VAL A 160 4.53 12.47 -12.81
N ARG A 161 3.63 13.44 -12.99
CA ARG A 161 3.41 13.98 -14.32
C ARG A 161 4.82 14.33 -14.73
N PRO A 162 5.39 13.70 -15.78
CA PRO A 162 6.67 14.17 -16.26
C PRO A 162 6.42 15.65 -16.54
N HIS A 163 7.00 16.51 -15.71
CA HIS A 163 6.96 17.92 -15.98
C HIS A 163 7.82 18.02 -17.22
N VAL A 164 7.16 18.01 -18.38
CA VAL A 164 7.79 18.43 -19.61
C VAL A 164 8.28 19.83 -19.28
N CYS A 165 9.59 19.97 -19.20
CA CYS A 165 10.19 21.28 -19.09
C CYS A 165 9.85 21.93 -20.43
N CYS A 166 8.74 22.67 -20.49
CA CYS A 166 8.41 23.52 -21.62
C CYS A 166 9.47 24.64 -21.62
N HIS A 167 10.66 24.33 -22.15
CA HIS A 167 11.47 25.36 -22.75
C HIS A 167 10.74 25.80 -24.01
N GLU A 168 10.56 27.12 -24.12
CA GLU A 168 9.83 27.79 -25.17
C GLU A 168 10.13 27.21 -26.56
N GLY A 169 9.04 26.85 -27.25
CA GLY A 169 9.00 26.93 -28.71
C GLY A 169 9.42 25.69 -29.50
N HIS A 170 8.98 24.47 -29.16
CA HIS A 170 8.96 23.40 -30.17
C HIS A 170 7.67 22.55 -30.07
N LYS A 171 7.00 22.42 -31.23
CA LYS A 171 5.72 21.76 -31.41
C LYS A 171 5.73 20.31 -30.94
N GLU A 172 4.60 19.92 -30.38
CA GLU A 172 4.23 18.61 -29.85
C GLU A 172 4.63 17.45 -30.75
N HIS A 173 5.44 16.52 -30.22
CA HIS A 173 5.50 15.15 -30.70
C HIS A 173 5.38 14.21 -29.49
N GLU A 174 4.18 13.68 -29.35
CA GLU A 174 3.79 12.64 -28.41
C GLU A 174 4.41 11.30 -28.82
N ALA A 175 5.69 11.08 -28.50
CA ALA A 175 6.32 9.75 -28.61
C ALA A 175 7.68 9.73 -27.90
N ALA A 176 7.72 9.25 -26.65
CA ALA A 176 8.84 8.50 -26.02
C ALA A 176 8.77 8.59 -24.48
N LEU A 177 7.81 7.91 -23.86
CA LEU A 177 7.77 7.73 -22.40
C LEU A 177 8.29 6.37 -21.93
N SER A 178 8.99 5.59 -22.76
CA SER A 178 9.40 4.22 -22.39
C SER A 178 10.83 4.07 -21.83
N ALA A 179 11.63 5.12 -21.69
CA ALA A 179 13.08 4.94 -21.44
C ALA A 179 13.70 5.81 -20.32
N VAL A 180 12.93 6.24 -19.33
CA VAL A 180 13.49 6.92 -18.14
C VAL A 180 13.69 5.89 -17.02
N LYS A 181 14.94 5.46 -16.80
CA LYS A 181 15.31 4.67 -15.61
C LYS A 181 15.63 5.61 -14.44
N VAL A 182 14.91 5.44 -13.34
CA VAL A 182 15.15 6.13 -12.06
C VAL A 182 16.03 5.22 -11.20
N TYR A 183 17.09 5.77 -10.59
CA TYR A 183 17.98 5.01 -9.70
C TYR A 183 17.98 5.62 -8.29
N PRO A 184 17.92 4.79 -7.23
CA PRO A 184 18.00 5.25 -5.85
C PRO A 184 19.40 5.75 -5.48
N LYS A 185 19.46 6.63 -4.47
CA LYS A 185 20.63 7.45 -4.13
C LYS A 185 21.83 6.71 -3.52
N ASN A 186 21.70 5.44 -3.17
CA ASN A 186 22.62 4.76 -2.24
C ASN A 186 23.42 3.59 -2.86
N GLU A 187 23.44 3.46 -4.19
CA GLU A 187 24.21 2.42 -4.87
C GLU A 187 25.29 3.02 -5.79
N LEU A 188 26.52 2.51 -5.70
CA LEU A 188 27.64 2.93 -6.51
C LEU A 188 27.62 2.16 -7.84
N TRP A 189 27.11 2.80 -8.90
CA TRP A 189 27.00 2.19 -10.23
C TRP A 189 28.25 2.46 -11.08
N ILE A 190 28.86 1.40 -11.60
CA ILE A 190 29.96 1.46 -12.57
C ILE A 190 29.35 1.50 -13.97
N PHE A 191 29.54 2.61 -14.69
CA PHE A 191 29.10 2.74 -16.08
C PHE A 191 30.12 2.10 -17.05
N PRO A 192 29.68 1.36 -18.09
CA PRO A 192 30.59 0.85 -19.11
C PRO A 192 31.24 2.00 -19.90
N SER A 193 32.55 1.87 -20.16
CA SER A 193 33.43 2.95 -20.64
C SER A 193 33.21 3.43 -22.08
N SER A 194 32.12 3.02 -22.75
CA SER A 194 31.84 3.38 -24.15
C SER A 194 30.91 4.59 -24.31
N ALA A 195 30.35 5.14 -23.22
CA ALA A 195 29.56 6.37 -23.26
C ALA A 195 30.46 7.60 -23.11
N GLN A 196 31.19 7.97 -24.16
CA GLN A 196 31.89 9.25 -24.19
C GLN A 196 30.85 10.36 -24.38
N SER A 197 30.70 11.20 -23.36
CA SER A 197 29.77 12.35 -23.21
C SER A 197 28.37 12.05 -22.64
N CYS A 198 28.33 11.64 -21.37
CA CYS A 198 27.15 11.87 -20.53
C CYS A 198 27.31 13.22 -19.81
N SER A 199 26.60 14.25 -20.27
CA SER A 199 26.51 15.53 -19.57
C SER A 199 25.65 15.34 -18.32
N ILE A 200 26.28 15.25 -17.13
CA ILE A 200 25.57 15.28 -15.85
C ILE A 200 25.00 16.69 -15.68
N TRP A 201 23.68 16.82 -15.71
CA TRP A 201 23.02 18.07 -15.31
C TRP A 201 22.76 18.04 -13.80
N THR A 202 23.30 19.03 -13.10
CA THR A 202 22.91 19.39 -11.73
C THR A 202 22.18 20.73 -11.76
N GLY A 203 20.86 20.71 -11.55
CA GLY A 203 20.01 21.87 -11.29
C GLY A 203 18.53 21.46 -11.37
N CYS A 204 17.59 21.89 -10.53
CA CYS A 204 17.56 22.82 -9.41
C CYS A 204 16.60 22.26 -8.33
N SER A 205 16.93 22.54 -7.05
CA SER A 205 16.23 22.22 -5.78
C SER A 205 14.70 22.07 -5.88
N THR A 206 14.09 20.90 -5.59
CA THR A 206 13.67 20.61 -4.19
C THR A 206 13.54 19.11 -3.84
N VAL A 207 13.84 18.17 -4.73
CA VAL A 207 13.88 16.74 -4.40
C VAL A 207 15.09 16.11 -5.07
N GLY A 208 16.05 15.64 -4.26
CA GLY A 208 17.36 15.21 -4.75
C GLY A 208 17.35 13.88 -5.49
N VAL A 209 16.95 13.90 -6.76
CA VAL A 209 17.05 12.78 -7.72
C VAL A 209 17.95 13.22 -8.88
N ARG A 210 18.86 12.36 -9.32
CA ARG A 210 19.67 12.58 -10.55
C ARG A 210 18.99 11.88 -11.72
N TYR A 211 18.88 12.56 -12.85
CA TYR A 211 18.36 11.99 -14.11
C TYR A 211 19.50 11.83 -15.12
N CYS A 212 19.47 10.75 -15.89
CA CYS A 212 20.41 10.51 -16.98
C CYS A 212 19.62 10.22 -18.26
N ARG A 213 19.81 11.03 -19.31
CA ARG A 213 19.20 10.79 -20.63
C ARG A 213 20.17 9.95 -21.45
N VAL A 214 19.78 8.73 -21.82
CA VAL A 214 20.50 7.94 -22.82
C VAL A 214 20.10 8.47 -24.19
N SER A 215 21.02 9.09 -24.93
CA SER A 215 20.75 9.49 -26.32
C SER A 215 20.78 8.24 -27.21
N THR A 216 19.62 7.76 -27.62
CA THR A 216 19.52 6.82 -28.74
C THR A 216 19.54 7.60 -30.05
N SER A 217 20.73 7.87 -30.59
CA SER A 217 20.86 8.22 -32.01
C SER A 217 22.31 8.13 -32.48
N CYS A 218 22.67 6.99 -33.09
CA CYS A 218 23.72 6.92 -34.11
C CYS A 218 23.26 5.95 -35.21
N TRP A 219 22.68 6.50 -36.27
CA TRP A 219 22.68 5.86 -37.60
C TRP A 219 23.80 6.51 -38.42
N PRO A 220 24.56 5.74 -39.21
CA PRO A 220 25.22 6.31 -40.38
C PRO A 220 24.81 5.62 -41.69
N PHE A 221 24.68 6.45 -42.73
CA PHE A 221 24.91 6.10 -44.14
C PHE A 221 26.40 5.78 -44.36
#